data_AF-X1E0V9-F1
#
_entry.id   AF-X1E0V9-F1
#
_cell.length_a   1.000
_cell.length_b   1.000
_cell.length_c   1.000
_cell.angle_alpha   90.00
_cell.angle_beta   90.00
_cell.angle_gamma   90.00
#
_symmetry.space_group_name_H-M   'P 1'
#
loop_
_entity.id
_entity.type
_entity.pdbx_description
1 polymer ?
#
loop_
_entity_poly.entity_id
_entity_poly.type
_entity_poly.pdbx_seq_one_letter_code
_entity_poly.pdbx_strand_id
1 'polypeptide(L)' 'ASCIGEGASELIAEITLAMQHGLSVEDLTKTIHSHPTLSEMVLEAAEAVVGRAIHKKGRPIAPRLKEILLEQLVYEY' A
#
# COMPACT_ATOMS: atom_id res chain seq x y z
N ALA A 1 -3.06 -5.89 -11.57
CA ALA A 1 -1.71 -5.50 -11.09
C ALA A 1 -0.71 -5.58 -12.23
N SER A 2 0.43 -4.89 -12.13
CA SER A 2 1.55 -4.99 -13.09
C SER A 2 2.86 -5.00 -12.30
N CYS A 3 3.84 -5.79 -12.74
CA CYS A 3 5.16 -5.86 -12.15
C CYS A 3 6.19 -5.92 -13.28
N ILE A 4 7.25 -5.11 -13.18
CA ILE A 4 8.32 -5.01 -14.18
C ILE A 4 9.64 -4.90 -13.41
N GLY A 5 10.62 -5.72 -13.77
CA GLY A 5 11.93 -5.77 -13.10
C GLY A 5 12.41 -7.19 -12.85
N GLU A 6 13.49 -7.31 -12.08
CA GLU A 6 14.00 -8.61 -11.62
C GLU A 6 12.96 -9.31 -10.73
N GLY A 7 12.78 -10.62 -10.92
CA GLY A 7 11.83 -11.41 -10.15
C GLY A 7 10.35 -11.08 -10.38
N ALA A 8 9.99 -10.34 -11.44
CA ALA A 8 8.62 -9.87 -11.65
C ALA A 8 7.58 -11.00 -11.71
N SER A 9 7.95 -12.17 -12.25
CA SER A 9 7.13 -13.38 -12.29
C SER A 9 6.80 -13.92 -10.91
N GLU A 10 7.77 -13.91 -10.00
CA GLU A 10 7.65 -14.38 -8.62
C GLU A 10 6.83 -13.38 -7.79
N LEU A 11 7.07 -12.08 -7.98
CA LEU A 11 6.34 -11.01 -7.27
C LEU A 11 4.88 -10.92 -7.70
N ILE A 12 4.58 -11.01 -9.00
CA ILE A 12 3.20 -10.93 -9.48
C ILE A 12 2.38 -12.14 -9.03
N ALA A 13 3.01 -13.30 -8.81
CA ALA A 13 2.33 -14.51 -8.34
C ALA A 13 1.62 -14.28 -7.00
N GLU A 14 2.28 -13.62 -6.04
CA GLU A 14 1.67 -13.25 -4.74
C GLU A 14 0.41 -12.40 -4.93
N ILE A 15 0.49 -11.37 -5.78
CA ILE A 15 -0.65 -10.48 -6.03
C ILE A 15 -1.79 -11.23 -6.72
N THR A 16 -1.49 -12.11 -7.68
CA THR A 16 -2.53 -12.93 -8.34
C THR A 16 -3.19 -13.91 -7.38
N LEU A 17 -2.44 -14.50 -6.44
CA LEU A 17 -2.97 -15.38 -5.40
C LEU A 17 -3.91 -14.59 -4.48
N ALA A 18 -3.49 -13.41 -4.04
CA ALA A 18 -4.33 -12.52 -3.23
C ALA A 18 -5.64 -12.15 -3.97
N MET A 19 -5.57 -11.84 -5.27
CA MET A 19 -6.74 -11.58 -6.10
C MET A 19 -7.66 -12.80 -6.22
N GLN A 20 -7.12 -14.01 -6.39
CA GLN A 20 -7.94 -15.24 -6.45
C GLN A 20 -8.71 -15.48 -5.14
N HIS A 21 -8.13 -15.11 -4.01
CA HIS A 21 -8.76 -15.24 -2.70
C HIS A 21 -9.62 -14.02 -2.30
N GLY A 22 -9.76 -13.03 -3.18
CA GLY A 22 -10.55 -11.83 -2.91
C GLY A 22 -10.00 -10.97 -1.76
N LEU A 23 -8.69 -11.04 -1.50
CA LEU A 23 -8.05 -10.26 -0.45
C LEU A 23 -8.01 -8.78 -0.83
N SER A 24 -8.20 -7.91 0.17
CA SER A 24 -8.08 -6.47 0.00
C SER A 24 -6.62 -6.02 -0.04
N VAL A 25 -6.36 -4.79 -0.48
CA VAL A 25 -5.01 -4.21 -0.41
C VAL A 25 -4.58 -4.04 1.04
N GLU A 26 -5.51 -3.73 1.94
CA GLU A 26 -5.29 -3.67 3.38
C GLU A 26 -4.82 -5.02 3.94
N ASP A 27 -5.28 -6.15 3.40
CA ASP A 27 -4.82 -7.47 3.82
C ASP A 27 -3.39 -7.74 3.36
N LEU A 28 -3.00 -7.31 2.15
CA LEU A 28 -1.61 -7.36 1.70
C LEU A 28 -0.67 -6.56 2.62
N THR A 29 -1.11 -5.41 3.12
CA THR A 29 -0.31 -4.62 4.07
C THR A 29 -0.09 -5.28 5.43
N LYS A 30 -0.89 -6.30 5.78
CA LYS A 30 -0.72 -7.06 7.03
C LYS A 30 0.25 -8.22 6.87
N THR A 31 0.65 -8.56 5.64
CA THR A 31 1.60 -9.63 5.37
C THR A 31 3.03 -9.17 5.65
N ILE A 32 3.73 -9.89 6.53
CA ILE A 32 5.13 -9.60 6.85
C ILE A 32 6.02 -10.16 5.74
N HIS A 33 6.73 -9.28 5.06
CA HIS A 33 7.71 -9.64 4.05
C HIS A 33 9.11 -9.74 4.67
N SER A 34 9.91 -10.69 4.17
CA SER A 34 11.29 -10.88 4.63
C SER A 34 12.19 -9.69 4.23
N HIS A 35 13.03 -9.23 5.15
CA HIS A 35 14.01 -8.19 4.88
C HIS A 35 15.45 -8.75 4.91
N PRO A 36 16.35 -8.40 3.97
CA PRO A 36 16.13 -7.62 2.75
C PRO A 36 15.77 -8.50 1.54
N THR A 37 14.63 -8.28 0.88
CA THR A 37 14.22 -9.05 -0.32
C THR A 37 13.39 -8.24 -1.33
N LEU A 38 13.30 -8.73 -2.56
CA LEU A 38 12.44 -8.13 -3.60
C LEU A 38 10.94 -8.19 -3.25
N SER A 39 10.50 -9.14 -2.42
CA SER A 39 9.08 -9.27 -2.06
C SER A 39 8.58 -8.06 -1.26
N GLU A 40 9.47 -7.35 -0.54
CA GLU A 40 9.14 -6.08 0.13
C GLU A 40 8.55 -5.03 -0.83
N MET A 41 8.83 -5.11 -2.14
CA MET A 41 8.23 -4.23 -3.13
C MET A 41 6.70 -4.41 -3.25
N VAL A 42 6.17 -5.61 -3.02
CA VAL A 42 4.72 -5.87 -3.01
C VAL A 42 4.08 -5.19 -1.81
N LEU A 43 4.69 -5.31 -0.62
CA LEU A 43 4.28 -4.61 0.59
C LEU A 43 4.27 -3.09 0.38
N GLU A 44 5.38 -2.51 -0.07
CA GLU A 44 5.47 -1.06 -0.29
C GLU A 44 4.48 -0.56 -1.34
N ALA A 45 4.23 -1.34 -2.40
CA ALA A 45 3.21 -1.01 -3.40
C ALA A 45 1.80 -1.02 -2.79
N ALA A 46 1.47 -2.01 -1.96
CA ALA A 46 0.19 -2.09 -1.25
C ALA A 46 0.05 -0.93 -0.24
N GLU A 47 1.08 -0.67 0.55
CA GLU A 47 1.10 0.45 1.49
C GLU A 47 1.00 1.80 0.79
N ALA A 48 1.51 1.93 -0.44
CA ALA A 48 1.42 3.17 -1.21
C ALA A 48 -0.04 3.50 -1.60
N VAL A 49 -0.87 2.49 -1.86
CA VAL A 49 -2.30 2.67 -2.16
C VAL A 49 -3.04 3.24 -0.95
N VAL A 50 -2.72 2.76 0.25
CA VAL A 50 -3.37 3.20 1.51
C VAL A 50 -2.65 4.37 2.19
N GLY A 51 -1.66 4.97 1.54
CA GLY A 51 -0.92 6.12 2.07
C GLY A 51 -0.05 5.81 3.28
N ARG A 52 0.47 4.59 3.39
CA ARG A 52 1.33 4.10 4.48
C ARG A 52 2.78 3.82 4.08
N ALA A 53 3.09 3.72 2.78
CA ALA A 53 4.43 3.39 2.30
C ALA A 53 5.51 4.29 2.92
N ILE A 54 6.57 3.68 3.43
CA ILE A 54 7.66 4.36 4.14
C ILE A 54 8.90 4.55 3.26
N HIS A 55 9.12 3.67 2.29
CA HIS A 55 10.27 3.73 1.38
C HIS A 55 9.93 4.38 0.02
N LYS A 56 8.79 5.08 -0.07
CA LYS A 56 8.36 5.86 -1.25
C LYS A 56 8.25 7.36 -0.91
N LYS A 57 8.82 8.21 -1.77
CA LYS A 57 8.64 9.67 -1.67
C LYS A 57 7.19 10.07 -2.02
N GLY A 58 6.66 11.09 -1.32
CA GLY A 58 5.36 11.68 -1.63
C GLY A 58 4.17 10.97 -0.99
N ARG A 59 4.34 10.47 0.24
CA ARG A 59 3.26 9.88 1.04
C ARG A 59 2.10 10.88 1.16
N PRO A 60 0.88 10.52 0.70
CA PRO A 60 -0.28 11.39 0.87
C PRO A 60 -0.54 11.61 2.37
N ILE A 61 -0.93 12.83 2.71
CA ILE A 61 -1.27 13.23 4.07
C ILE A 61 -2.36 12.27 4.59
N ALA A 62 -2.16 11.69 5.78
CA ALA A 62 -3.05 10.68 6.34
C ALA A 62 -4.53 11.11 6.22
N PRO A 63 -5.47 10.19 5.92
CA PRO A 63 -6.90 10.51 5.82
C PRO A 63 -7.42 11.28 7.05
N ARG A 64 -6.89 10.97 8.24
CA ARG A 64 -7.19 11.66 9.49
C ARG A 64 -6.87 13.15 9.49
N LEU A 65 -5.85 13.60 8.77
CA LEU A 65 -5.55 15.03 8.61
C LEU A 65 -6.55 15.70 7.65
N LYS A 66 -7.09 14.99 6.65
CA LYS A 66 -8.21 15.52 5.85
C LYS A 66 -9.48 15.61 6.67
N GLU A 67 -9.80 14.63 7.51
CA GLU A 67 -10.93 14.69 8.45
C GLU A 67 -10.76 15.84 9.45
N ILE A 68 -9.59 15.98 10.08
CA ILE A 68 -9.31 17.11 10.99
C ILE A 68 -9.43 18.46 10.27
N LEU A 69 -8.89 18.60 9.06
CA LEU A 69 -8.97 19.85 8.29
C LEU A 69 -10.41 20.14 7.80
N LEU A 70 -11.19 19.10 7.46
CA LEU A 70 -12.60 19.25 7.10
C LEU A 70 -13.46 19.59 8.32
N GLU A 71 -13.24 18.95 9.48
CA GLU A 71 -13.90 19.31 10.74
C GLU A 71 -13.58 20.76 11.14
N GLN A 72 -12.32 21.20 10.98
CA GLN A 72 -11.93 22.59 11.23
C GLN A 72 -12.59 23.59 10.28
N LEU A 73 -12.76 23.24 9.00
CA LEU A 73 -13.43 24.09 8.01
C LEU A 73 -14.96 24.15 8.20
N VAL A 74 -15.59 23.09 8.73
CA VAL A 74 -17.03 23.08 9.03
C VAL A 74 -17.34 23.89 10.31
N TYR A 75 -16.39 24.02 11.24
CA TYR A 75 -16.56 24.86 12.44
C TYR A 75 -16.32 26.36 12.21
N GLU A 76 -15.74 26.75 11.07
CA GLU A 76 -15.56 28.16 10.69
C GLU A 76 -16.76 28.76 9.92
N TYR A 77 -17.85 27.99 9.71
CA TYR A 77 -19.10 28.45 9.09
C TYR A 77 -20.32 28.31 10.01
#